data_AF-A0A379EXK7-F1
#
_entry.id   AF-A0A379EXK7-F1
#
_cell.length_a   1.000
_cell.length_b   1.000
_cell.length_c   1.000
_cell.angle_alpha   90.00
_cell.angle_beta   90.00
_cell.angle_gamma   90.00
#
_symmetry.space_group_name_H-M   'P 1'
#
loop_
_entity.id
_entity.type
_entity.pdbx_description
1 polymer ?
#
loop_
_entity_poly.entity_id
_entity_poly.type
_entity_poly.pdbx_seq_one_letter_code
_entity_poly.pdbx_strand_id
1 'polypeptide(L)'
;MKKLFSVIALSSFAMTVSAADLAPACEKYFTEYEGFLKNVPAEQAAMVKQQYDAAKQQFAAMPKDMQEQTCNQAIEQLKQMKAAMGQK
;
A
#
# COMPACT_ATOMS: atom_id res chain seq x y z
N MET A 1 -10.78 -44.86 -1.28
CA MET A 1 -9.50 -44.41 -1.88
C MET A 1 -9.32 -42.94 -1.52
N LYS A 2 -8.47 -42.65 -0.54
CA LYS A 2 -7.12 -42.10 -0.75
C LYS A 2 -7.13 -40.73 -1.47
N LYS A 3 -7.15 -39.69 -0.62
CA LYS A 3 -6.32 -38.48 -0.67
C LYS A 3 -6.36 -37.67 -1.97
N LEU A 4 -6.96 -36.49 -1.90
CA LEU A 4 -6.45 -35.28 -2.55
C LEU A 4 -6.99 -34.07 -1.77
N PHE A 5 -6.46 -33.91 -0.55
CA PHE A 5 -6.40 -32.59 0.04
C PHE A 5 -5.43 -31.80 -0.83
N SER A 6 -5.96 -30.98 -1.73
CA SER A 6 -5.17 -29.96 -2.43
C SER A 6 -4.70 -28.97 -1.37
N VAL A 7 -3.54 -29.26 -0.80
CA VAL A 7 -2.74 -28.31 -0.04
C VAL A 7 -2.41 -27.19 -1.02
N ILE A 8 -3.18 -26.11 -0.97
CA ILE A 8 -2.70 -24.81 -1.41
C ILE A 8 -1.59 -24.49 -0.42
N ALA A 9 -0.37 -24.85 -0.81
CA ALA A 9 0.83 -24.30 -0.21
C ALA A 9 0.75 -22.79 -0.49
N LEU A 10 0.16 -22.05 0.45
CA LEU A 10 0.49 -20.65 0.63
C LEU A 10 2.00 -20.66 0.87
N SER A 11 2.76 -20.41 -0.19
CA SER A 11 4.18 -20.11 -0.12
C SER A 11 4.31 -19.03 0.95
N SER A 12 4.74 -19.45 2.13
CA SER A 12 5.15 -18.58 3.20
C SER A 12 6.40 -17.88 2.67
N PHE A 13 6.19 -16.76 1.98
CA PHE A 13 7.23 -15.77 1.76
C PHE A 13 7.66 -15.35 3.16
N ALA A 14 8.74 -15.97 3.64
CA ALA A 14 9.52 -15.45 4.75
C ALA A 14 10.12 -14.14 4.25
N MET A 15 9.33 -13.06 4.32
CA MET A 15 9.82 -11.71 4.12
C MET A 15 10.64 -11.40 5.36
N THR A 16 11.94 -11.66 5.28
CA THR A 16 12.88 -10.98 6.16
C THR A 16 12.65 -9.50 5.92
N VAL A 17 12.09 -8.82 6.94
CA VAL A 17 11.85 -7.39 6.92
C VAL A 17 13.21 -6.70 6.96
N SER A 18 13.86 -6.62 5.80
CA SER A 18 14.78 -5.53 5.57
C SER A 18 13.93 -4.28 5.65
N ALA A 19 14.29 -3.34 6.53
CA ALA A 19 13.82 -1.96 6.47
C ALA A 19 14.36 -1.32 5.19
N ALA A 20 14.03 -1.90 4.04
CA ALA A 20 14.34 -1.36 2.75
C ALA A 20 13.54 -0.08 2.66
N ASP A 21 14.24 1.04 2.53
CA ASP A 21 13.66 2.30 2.11
C ASP A 21 12.67 2.03 0.98
N LEU A 22 11.54 2.73 0.94
CA LEU A 22 10.59 2.57 -0.15
C LEU A 22 11.22 3.09 -1.46
N ALA A 23 10.69 2.71 -2.62
CA ALA A 23 11.04 3.42 -3.85
C ALA A 23 10.60 4.91 -3.75
N PRO A 24 11.31 5.87 -4.38
CA PRO A 24 10.98 7.29 -4.26
C PRO A 24 9.52 7.62 -4.63
N ALA A 25 8.96 6.92 -5.62
CA ALA A 25 7.55 7.07 -5.99
C ALA A 25 6.60 6.67 -4.85
N CYS A 26 6.95 5.65 -4.06
CA CYS A 26 6.15 5.22 -2.91
C CYS A 26 6.24 6.17 -1.74
N GLU A 27 7.42 6.71 -1.45
CA GLU A 27 7.57 7.76 -0.45
C GLU A 27 6.68 8.96 -0.77
N LYS A 28 6.68 9.39 -2.04
CA LYS A 28 5.81 10.45 -2.54
C LYS A 28 4.32 10.08 -2.39
N TYR A 29 3.92 8.89 -2.83
CA TYR A 29 2.54 8.40 -2.70
C TYR A 29 2.04 8.47 -1.25
N PHE A 30 2.79 7.88 -0.33
CA PHE A 30 2.38 7.82 1.07
C PHE A 30 2.38 9.19 1.74
N THR A 31 3.31 10.08 1.38
CA THR A 31 3.31 11.48 1.84
C THR A 31 2.06 12.22 1.36
N GLU A 32 1.70 12.06 0.09
CA GLU A 32 0.49 12.68 -0.46
C GLU A 32 -0.80 12.11 0.14
N TYR A 33 -0.80 10.81 0.44
CA TYR A 33 -1.90 10.14 1.10
C TYR A 33 -2.05 10.60 2.55
N GLU A 34 -0.96 10.74 3.32
CA GLU A 34 -0.98 11.32 4.67
C GLU A 34 -1.51 12.74 4.67
N GLY A 35 -1.17 13.55 3.67
CA GLY A 35 -1.75 14.87 3.47
C GLY A 35 -3.28 14.81 3.30
N PHE A 36 -3.78 13.81 2.57
CA PHE A 36 -5.22 13.55 2.44
C PHE A 36 -5.84 13.09 3.77
N LEU A 37 -5.15 12.24 4.55
CA LEU A 37 -5.62 11.74 5.84
C LEU A 37 -5.84 12.83 6.89
N LYS A 38 -5.10 13.94 6.81
CA LYS A 38 -5.32 15.09 7.71
C LYS A 38 -6.72 15.70 7.58
N ASN A 39 -7.42 15.44 6.48
CA ASN A 39 -8.79 15.92 6.25
C ASN A 39 -9.85 14.85 6.58
N VAL A 40 -9.45 13.66 7.02
CA VAL A 40 -10.36 12.56 7.35
C VAL A 40 -10.87 12.74 8.79
N PRO A 41 -12.18 12.55 9.05
CA PRO A 41 -12.76 12.61 10.39
C PRO A 41 -12.09 11.60 11.35
N ALA A 42 -11.92 11.99 12.61
CA ALA A 42 -11.23 11.18 13.62
C ALA A 42 -11.82 9.76 13.80
N GLU A 43 -13.14 9.61 13.65
CA GLU A 43 -13.82 8.31 13.70
C GLU A 43 -13.38 7.34 12.60
N GLN A 44 -12.93 7.86 11.45
CA GLN A 44 -12.43 7.07 10.32
C GLN A 44 -10.90 6.97 10.32
N ALA A 45 -10.21 7.89 11.02
CA ALA A 45 -8.76 7.98 11.03
C ALA A 45 -8.07 6.70 11.55
N ALA A 46 -8.65 6.02 12.56
CA ALA A 46 -8.07 4.79 13.11
C ALA A 46 -8.06 3.63 12.08
N MET A 47 -9.21 3.41 11.42
CA MET A 47 -9.32 2.38 10.37
C MET A 47 -8.42 2.73 9.19
N VAL A 48 -8.41 3.99 8.76
CA VAL A 48 -7.61 4.41 7.61
C VAL A 48 -6.11 4.34 7.92
N LYS A 49 -5.69 4.66 9.15
CA LYS A 49 -4.31 4.49 9.60
C LYS A 49 -3.88 3.02 9.58
N GLN A 50 -4.73 2.10 10.05
CA GLN A 50 -4.43 0.68 9.99
C GLN A 50 -4.24 0.20 8.55
N GLN A 51 -5.09 0.64 7.62
CA GLN A 51 -4.94 0.31 6.21
C GLN A 51 -3.69 0.93 5.59
N TYR A 52 -3.35 2.16 5.96
CA TYR A 52 -2.14 2.84 5.52
C TYR A 52 -0.87 2.09 5.97
N ASP A 53 -0.79 1.70 7.23
CA ASP A 53 0.37 0.99 7.77
C ASP A 53 0.50 -0.41 7.12
N ALA A 54 -0.62 -1.11 6.90
CA ALA A 54 -0.64 -2.38 6.17
C ALA A 54 -0.20 -2.22 4.71
N ALA A 55 -0.67 -1.19 4.01
CA ALA A 55 -0.27 -0.88 2.65
C ALA A 55 1.24 -0.58 2.57
N LYS A 56 1.79 0.21 3.50
CA LYS A 56 3.24 0.44 3.57
C LYS A 56 4.04 -0.85 3.69
N GLN A 57 3.60 -1.77 4.55
CA GLN A 57 4.26 -3.07 4.71
C GLN A 57 4.17 -3.93 3.44
N GLN A 58 3.00 -3.98 2.80
CA GLN A 58 2.82 -4.71 1.54
C GLN A 58 3.73 -4.15 0.43
N PHE A 59 3.88 -2.82 0.37
CA PHE A 59 4.73 -2.19 -0.63
C PHE A 59 6.21 -2.40 -0.34
N ALA A 60 6.64 -2.27 0.92
CA ALA A 60 8.02 -2.55 1.31
C ALA A 60 8.44 -4.01 1.01
N ALA A 61 7.48 -4.94 1.01
CA ALA A 61 7.70 -6.33 0.65
C ALA A 61 7.85 -6.58 -0.86
N MET A 62 7.49 -5.62 -1.72
CA MET A 62 7.63 -5.76 -3.17
C MET A 62 9.08 -5.45 -3.62
N PRO A 63 9.54 -6.02 -4.75
CA PRO A 63 10.77 -5.58 -5.41
C PRO A 63 10.73 -4.09 -5.75
N LYS A 64 11.88 -3.39 -5.71
CA LYS A 64 11.96 -1.94 -5.94
C LYS A 64 11.35 -1.48 -7.27
N ASP A 65 11.61 -2.21 -8.37
CA ASP A 65 11.04 -1.88 -9.68
C ASP A 65 9.50 -1.97 -9.67
N MET A 66 8.97 -2.96 -8.92
CA MET A 66 7.53 -3.14 -8.76
C MET A 66 6.92 -2.09 -7.83
N GLN A 67 7.61 -1.73 -6.75
CA GLN A 67 7.24 -0.61 -5.90
C GLN A 67 7.08 0.66 -6.74
N GLU A 68 8.07 0.97 -7.57
CA GLU A 68 8.06 2.20 -8.38
C GLU A 68 6.89 2.24 -9.35
N GLN A 69 6.64 1.15 -10.09
CA GLN A 69 5.50 1.07 -11.00
C GLN A 69 4.16 1.18 -10.25
N THR A 70 3.97 0.40 -9.19
CA THR A 70 2.70 0.37 -8.43
C THR A 70 2.42 1.72 -7.77
N CYS A 71 3.43 2.38 -7.21
CA CYS A 71 3.27 3.68 -6.56
C CYS A 71 3.01 4.80 -7.55
N ASN A 72 3.63 4.79 -8.73
CA ASN A 72 3.30 5.75 -9.78
C ASN A 72 1.83 5.63 -10.22
N GLN A 73 1.33 4.40 -10.36
CA GLN A 73 -0.09 4.17 -10.64
C GLN A 73 -0.99 4.66 -9.49
N ALA A 74 -0.61 4.37 -8.24
CA ALA A 74 -1.37 4.80 -7.06
C ALA A 74 -1.41 6.34 -6.91
N ILE A 75 -0.31 7.04 -7.23
CA ILE A 75 -0.27 8.51 -7.27
C ILE A 75 -1.26 9.05 -8.29
N GLU A 76 -1.29 8.50 -9.50
CA GLU A 76 -2.20 8.96 -10.54
C GLU A 76 -3.66 8.74 -10.13
N GLN A 77 -3.98 7.60 -9.53
CA GLN A 77 -5.32 7.36 -8.99
C GLN A 77 -5.67 8.32 -7.84
N LEU A 78 -4.72 8.58 -6.94
CA LEU A 78 -4.91 9.53 -5.85
C LEU A 78 -5.19 10.94 -6.40
N LYS A 79 -4.48 11.35 -7.45
CA LYS A 79 -4.69 12.63 -8.13
C LYS A 79 -6.06 12.70 -8.78
N GLN A 80 -6.49 11.65 -9.48
CA GLN A 80 -7.83 11.57 -10.06
C GLN A 80 -8.92 11.63 -9.00
N MET A 81 -8.73 10.93 -7.87
CA MET A 81 -9.67 10.96 -6.74
C MET A 81 -9.74 12.36 -6.12
N LYS A 82 -8.61 13.01 -5.87
CA LYS A 82 -8.54 14.40 -5.38
C LYS A 82 -9.28 15.35 -6.32
N ALA A 83 -9.02 15.26 -7.62
CA ALA A 83 -9.69 16.07 -8.64
C ALA A 83 -11.21 15.85 -8.67
N ALA A 84 -11.68 14.62 -8.55
CA ALA A 84 -13.10 14.28 -8.48
C ALA A 84 -13.78 14.83 -7.21
N MET A 85 -13.04 14.90 -6.10
CA MET A 85 -13.50 15.52 -4.85
C MET A 85 -13.36 17.05 -4.84
N GLY A 86 -12.95 17.67 -5.95
CA GLY A 86 -12.72 19.12 -6.03
C GLY A 86 -11.51 19.62 -5.24
N GLN A 87 -10.68 18.71 -4.73
CA GLN A 87 -9.43 19.03 -4.07
C GLN A 87 -8.33 19.13 -5.14
N LYS A 88 -7.86 20.37 -5.40
CA LYS A 88 -6.73 20.63 -6.31
C LYS A 88 -5.40 20.46 -5.58
#